data_AF-A0A382WTX8-F1
#
_entry.id   AF-A0A382WTX8-F1
#
_cell.length_a   1.000
_cell.length_b   1.000
_cell.length_c   1.000
_cell.angle_alpha   90.00
_cell.angle_beta   90.00
_cell.angle_gamma   90.00
#
_symmetry.space_group_name_H-M   'P 1'
#
loop_
_entity.id
_entity.type
_entity.pdbx_description
1 polymer ?
#
loop_
_entity_poly.entity_id
_entity_poly.type
_entity_poly.pdbx_seq_one_letter_code
_entity_poly.pdbx_strand_id
1 'polypeptide(L)' 'MIKFVLIIWVCSFAGNQAACLPPMEYPKHFNSWYECSRTAHTESVKMISKMGYKYVNDNKIAMSYSCRQTDSI' A
#
# COMPACT_ATOMS: atom_id res chain seq x y z
N MET A 1 12.24 9.97 18.81
CA MET A 1 12.89 9.34 17.63
C MET A 1 11.88 9.35 16.49
N ILE A 2 12.29 9.68 15.26
CA ILE A 2 11.38 9.72 14.12
C ILE A 2 10.94 8.28 13.78
N LYS A 3 9.64 8.07 13.60
CA LYS A 3 9.05 6.80 13.17
C LYS A 3 8.22 7.02 11.92
N PHE A 4 7.98 5.93 11.18
CA PHE A 4 7.14 5.95 9.99
C PHE A 4 6.04 4.90 10.08
N VAL A 5 4.83 5.24 9.67
CA VAL A 5 3.72 4.31 9.46
C VAL A 5 3.45 4.17 7.96
N LEU A 6 3.22 2.94 7.51
CA LEU A 6 2.89 2.65 6.12
C LEU A 6 1.38 2.74 5.92
N ILE A 7 0.96 3.59 4.99
CA ILE A 7 -0.42 3.67 4.50
C ILE A 7 -0.48 3.06 3.10
N ILE A 8 -1.43 2.16 2.86
CA ILE A 8 -1.63 1.46 1.58
C ILE A 8 -3.02 1.75 1.04
N TRP A 9 -3.11 2.01 -0.25
CA TRP A 9 -4.36 2.06 -1.02
C TRP A 9 -4.34 0.99 -2.10
N VAL A 10 -5.45 0.27 -2.22
CA VAL A 10 -5.73 -0.61 -3.36
C VAL A 10 -6.62 0.17 -4.31
N CYS A 11 -6.22 0.32 -5.56
CA CYS A 11 -6.95 1.10 -6.55
C CYS A 11 -7.30 0.24 -7.77
N SER A 12 -8.51 0.43 -8.29
CA SER A 12 -8.98 -0.11 -9.57
C SER A 12 -8.94 0.99 -10.63
N PHE A 13 -8.42 0.65 -11.80
CA PHE A 13 -8.34 1.52 -12.97
C PHE A 13 -9.20 1.02 -14.13
N ALA A 14 -10.13 0.11 -13.86
CA ALA A 14 -11.01 -0.45 -14.90
C ALA A 14 -11.96 0.60 -15.50
N GLY A 15 -12.35 1.63 -14.73
CA GLY A 15 -13.21 2.73 -15.17
C GLY A 15 -12.47 3.94 -15.75
N ASN A 16 -13.21 5.01 -16.04
CA ASN A 16 -12.67 6.27 -16.56
C ASN A 16 -11.84 7.05 -15.52
N GLN A 17 -12.00 6.73 -14.24
CA GLN A 17 -11.28 7.33 -13.12
C GLN A 17 -10.77 6.22 -12.20
N ALA A 18 -9.67 6.50 -11.50
CA ALA A 18 -9.15 5.60 -10.48
C ALA A 18 -10.09 5.54 -9.28
N ALA A 19 -10.52 4.34 -8.90
CA ALA A 19 -11.33 4.11 -7.72
C ALA A 19 -10.48 3.38 -6.67
N CYS A 20 -10.17 4.03 -5.54
CA CYS A 20 -9.37 3.45 -4.47
C CYS A 20 -10.23 3.05 -3.28
N LEU A 21 -9.89 1.92 -2.66
CA LEU A 21 -10.40 1.56 -1.35
C LEU A 21 -9.90 2.55 -0.28
N PRO A 22 -10.58 2.64 0.88
CA PRO A 22 -10.07 3.40 2.01
C PRO A 22 -8.63 3.00 2.38
N PRO A 23 -7.81 3.95 2.85
CA PRO A 23 -6.44 3.67 3.27
C PRO A 23 -6.40 2.61 4.36
N MET A 24 -5.44 1.70 4.26
CA MET A 24 -5.12 0.73 5.29
C MET A 24 -3.78 1.08 5.93
N GLU A 25 -3.76 1.13 7.25
CA GLU A 25 -2.54 1.29 8.04
C GLU A 25 -1.88 -0.07 8.28
N TYR A 26 -0.60 -0.17 7.95
CA TYR A 26 0.20 -1.33 8.32
C TYR A 26 0.50 -1.27 9.82
N PRO A 27 0.31 -2.36 10.59
CA PRO A 27 0.36 -2.31 12.06
C PRO A 27 1.76 -2.05 12.64
N LYS A 28 2.81 -2.10 11.81
CA LYS A 28 4.20 -1.92 12.23
C LYS A 28 4.67 -0.50 11.95
N HIS A 29 5.33 0.10 12.94
CA HIS A 29 6.11 1.32 12.78
C HIS A 29 7.55 1.00 12.36
N PHE A 30 8.12 1.84 11.51
CA PHE A 30 9.46 1.69 10.96
C PHE A 30 10.40 2.79 11.48
N ASN A 31 11.70 2.50 11.54
CA ASN A 31 12.70 3.46 11.99
C ASN A 31 13.20 4.36 10.86
N SER A 32 12.92 3.99 9.61
CA SER A 32 13.33 4.75 8.44
C SER A 32 12.31 4.66 7.32
N TRP A 33 12.31 5.67 6.45
CA TRP A 33 11.56 5.66 5.20
C TRP A 33 11.95 4.45 4.32
N TYR A 34 13.23 4.09 4.30
CA TYR A 34 13.75 2.97 3.50
C TYR A 34 13.09 1.64 3.88
N GLU A 35 13.04 1.32 5.17
CA GLU A 35 12.38 0.10 5.67
C GLU A 35 10.89 0.10 5.34
N CYS A 36 10.22 1.24 5.54
CA CYS A 36 8.80 1.39 5.25
C CYS A 36 8.49 1.18 3.76
N SER A 37 9.22 1.85 2.85
CA SER A 37 9.00 1.78 1.41
C SER A 37 9.28 0.37 0.84
N ARG A 38 10.34 -0.31 1.30
CA ARG A 38 10.61 -1.69 0.89
C ARG A 38 9.54 -2.68 1.39
N THR A 39 9.04 -2.46 2.60
CA THR A 39 7.93 -3.26 3.14
C THR A 39 6.67 -3.04 2.31
N ALA A 40 6.40 -1.81 1.89
CA ALA A 40 5.26 -1.49 1.03
C ALA A 40 5.27 -2.27 -0.30
N HIS A 41 6.41 -2.33 -0.98
CA HIS A 41 6.54 -3.16 -2.20
C HIS A 41 6.34 -4.64 -1.92
N THR A 42 6.93 -5.15 -0.85
CA THR A 42 6.83 -6.56 -0.47
C THR A 42 5.38 -6.96 -0.18
N GLU A 43 4.66 -6.15 0.59
CA GLU A 43 3.26 -6.40 0.91
C GLU A 43 2.34 -6.18 -0.30
N SER A 44 2.64 -5.20 -1.16
CA SER A 44 1.90 -4.99 -2.42
C SER A 44 1.94 -6.21 -3.32
N VAL A 45 3.11 -6.84 -3.49
CA VAL A 45 3.23 -8.08 -4.27
C VAL A 45 2.40 -9.19 -3.64
N LYS A 46 2.50 -9.40 -2.32
CA LYS A 46 1.70 -10.41 -1.62
C LYS A 46 0.19 -10.19 -1.81
N MET A 47 -0.28 -8.94 -1.72
CA MET A 47 -1.69 -8.61 -1.90
C MET A 47 -2.17 -8.91 -3.33
N ILE A 48 -1.44 -8.44 -4.35
CA ILE A 48 -1.77 -8.71 -5.75
C ILE A 48 -1.74 -10.22 -6.04
N SER A 49 -0.76 -10.95 -5.52
CA SER A 49 -0.69 -12.41 -5.66
C SER A 49 -1.88 -13.12 -5.01
N LYS A 50 -2.36 -12.65 -3.86
CA LYS A 50 -3.55 -13.20 -3.18
C LYS A 50 -4.84 -12.93 -3.95
N MET A 51 -4.96 -11.76 -4.59
CA MET A 51 -6.14 -11.42 -5.42
C MET A 51 -6.21 -12.26 -6.70
N GLY A 52 -5.05 -12.63 -7.24
CA GLY A 52 -4.93 -13.54 -8.38
C GLY A 52 -4.99 -12.86 -9.74
N TYR A 53 -4.38 -13.51 -10.74
CA TYR A 53 -4.12 -12.98 -12.08
C TYR A 53 -5.36 -12.41 -12.77
N LYS A 54 -6.45 -13.18 -12.81
CA LYS A 54 -7.68 -12.76 -13.50
C LYS A 54 -8.29 -11.51 -12.87
N TYR A 55 -8.46 -11.50 -11.54
CA TYR A 55 -9.07 -10.37 -10.85
C TYR A 55 -8.26 -9.08 -11.01
N VAL A 56 -6.94 -9.19 -10.88
CA VAL A 56 -6.01 -8.05 -11.04
C VAL A 56 -6.10 -7.47 -12.44
N ASN A 57 -6.16 -8.30 -13.48
CA ASN A 57 -6.26 -7.82 -14.86
C ASN A 57 -7.63 -7.25 -15.19
N ASP A 58 -8.71 -7.97 -14.86
CA ASP A 58 -10.08 -7.54 -15.17
C ASP A 58 -10.41 -6.19 -14.50
N ASN A 59 -9.92 -5.98 -13.29
CA ASN A 59 -10.17 -4.76 -12.52
C ASN A 59 -9.02 -3.74 -12.61
N LYS A 60 -7.96 -4.03 -13.38
CA LYS A 60 -6.74 -3.21 -13.49
C LYS A 60 -6.25 -2.73 -12.12
N ILE A 61 -6.05 -3.68 -11.20
CA ILE A 61 -5.68 -3.37 -9.82
C ILE A 61 -4.23 -2.89 -9.76
N ALA A 62 -4.02 -1.78 -9.07
CA ALA A 62 -2.69 -1.30 -8.71
C ALA A 62 -2.67 -0.82 -7.25
N MET A 63 -1.48 -0.82 -6.66
CA MET A 63 -1.25 -0.42 -5.27
C MET A 63 -0.62 0.96 -5.24
N SER A 64 -1.09 1.84 -4.35
CA SER A 64 -0.43 3.09 -4.00
C SER A 64 -0.08 3.07 -2.52
N TYR A 65 0.98 3.74 -2.12
CA TYR A 65 1.39 3.76 -0.72
C TYR A 65 2.09 5.05 -0.34
N SER A 66 2.13 5.32 0.96
CA SER A 66 2.87 6.44 1.54
C SER A 66 3.43 6.03 2.90
N CYS A 67 4.66 6.46 3.18
CA CYS A 67 5.27 6.33 4.49
C CYS A 67 5.10 7.66 5.23
N ARG A 68 4.20 7.73 6.19
CA ARG A 68 3.96 8.96 6.95
C ARG A 68 4.89 9.00 8.15
N GLN A 69 5.60 10.11 8.32
CA GLN A 69 6.32 10.37 9.55
C GLN A 69 5.29 10.51 10.68
N THR A 70 5.53 9.78 11.76
CA THR A 70 4.78 9.88 13.01
C THR A 70 5.72 10.45 14.05
N ASP A 71 5.36 11.62 14.60
CA ASP A 71 6.04 12.13 15.78
C ASP A 71 5.67 11.19 16.92
N SER A 72 6.63 10.40 17.38
CA SER A 72 6.41 9.56 18.56
C SER A 72 6.18 10.49 19.74
N ILE A 73 4.98 10.43 20.33
CA ILE A 73 4.72 10.91 21.70
C ILE A 73 5.68 10.16 22.65
#